data_AF-A0A1L6ZIX0-F1
#
_entry.id   AF-A0A1L6ZIX0-F1
#
_cell.length_a   1.000
_cell.length_b   1.000
_cell.length_c   1.000
_cell.angle_alpha   90.00
_cell.angle_beta   90.00
_cell.angle_gamma   90.00
#
_symmetry.space_group_name_H-M   'P 1'
#
loop_
_entity.id
_entity.type
_entity.pdbx_description
1 polymer ?
#
loop_
_entity_poly.entity_id
_entity_poly.type
_entity_poly.pdbx_seq_one_letter_code
_entity_poly.pdbx_strand_id
1 'polypeptide(L)'
;MKKRTLLGSFLVVTGLMLISVPFLYEWRTSQETAAMEQALKMIEENESDALSSIPHLTVSEEDLRDVMELEIPSIDLNEKVLPVTTKENLGIALTQIKSHQMPGEGNFTIAGHRGYRGDRLFRQLPEVPKGEKVVLHHQAETYEYKIVSSATIEPTDVDVLKDRGKNELTLITCTLDGQKRFVLKGIRINASQGEQPSDV
;
A
#
# COMPACT_ATOMS: atom_id res chain seq x y z
N MET A 1 -21.53 -48.80 -13.31
CA MET A 1 -22.17 -47.71 -12.52
C MET A 1 -21.19 -47.06 -11.52
N LYS A 2 -20.49 -47.85 -10.67
CA LYS A 2 -19.56 -47.32 -9.65
C LYS A 2 -18.46 -46.37 -10.17
N LYS A 3 -17.90 -46.60 -11.37
CA LYS A 3 -16.84 -45.74 -11.96
C LYS A 3 -17.34 -44.34 -12.33
N ARG A 4 -18.61 -44.20 -12.76
CA ARG A 4 -19.20 -42.91 -13.15
C ARG A 4 -19.56 -42.06 -11.92
N THR A 5 -20.03 -42.69 -10.85
CA THR A 5 -20.26 -42.01 -9.56
C THR A 5 -18.96 -41.60 -8.88
N LEU A 6 -17.90 -42.43 -8.96
CA LEU A 6 -16.56 -42.09 -8.46
C LEU A 6 -15.96 -40.88 -9.21
N LEU A 7 -16.08 -40.86 -10.53
CA LEU A 7 -15.62 -39.74 -11.35
C LEU A 7 -16.39 -38.45 -11.03
N GLY A 8 -17.71 -38.54 -10.83
CA GLY A 8 -18.54 -37.41 -10.43
C GLY A 8 -18.16 -36.85 -9.05
N SER A 9 -17.99 -37.71 -8.04
CA SER A 9 -17.54 -37.28 -6.71
C SER A 9 -16.16 -36.64 -6.73
N PHE A 10 -15.23 -37.17 -7.53
CA PHE A 10 -13.91 -36.57 -7.71
C PHE A 10 -14.00 -35.14 -8.26
N LEU A 11 -14.78 -34.93 -9.33
CA LEU A 11 -14.97 -33.60 -9.93
C LEU A 11 -15.60 -32.59 -8.97
N VAL A 12 -16.57 -33.01 -8.15
CA VAL A 12 -17.18 -32.12 -7.14
C VAL A 12 -16.16 -31.74 -6.07
N VAL A 13 -15.38 -32.69 -5.56
CA VAL A 13 -14.34 -32.41 -4.55
C VAL A 13 -13.26 -31.48 -5.11
N THR A 14 -12.78 -31.73 -6.34
CA THR A 14 -11.82 -30.84 -7.01
C THR A 14 -12.40 -29.45 -7.23
N GLY A 15 -13.67 -29.34 -7.65
CA GLY A 15 -14.35 -28.05 -7.81
C GLY A 15 -14.45 -27.27 -6.50
N LEU A 16 -14.84 -27.92 -5.41
CA LEU A 16 -14.90 -27.30 -4.08
C LEU A 16 -13.51 -26.87 -3.58
N MET A 17 -12.48 -27.67 -3.84
CA MET A 17 -11.10 -27.33 -3.50
C MET A 17 -10.62 -26.08 -4.27
N LEU A 18 -10.94 -25.95 -5.56
CA LEU A 18 -10.54 -24.79 -6.33
C LEU A 18 -11.23 -23.49 -5.88
N ILE A 19 -12.48 -23.59 -5.40
CA ILE A 19 -13.23 -22.44 -4.86
C ILE A 19 -12.76 -22.07 -3.46
N SER A 20 -12.38 -23.04 -2.62
CA SER A 20 -11.97 -22.76 -1.25
C SER A 20 -10.61 -22.07 -1.16
N VAL A 21 -9.68 -22.34 -2.09
CA VAL A 21 -8.34 -21.75 -2.10
C VAL A 21 -8.34 -20.22 -2.09
N PRO A 22 -8.99 -19.47 -3.01
CA PRO A 22 -8.98 -18.01 -2.97
C PRO A 22 -9.62 -17.46 -1.68
N PHE A 23 -10.68 -18.11 -1.19
CA PHE A 23 -11.32 -17.74 0.08
C PHE A 23 -10.36 -17.90 1.27
N LEU A 24 -9.58 -18.98 1.31
CA LEU A 24 -8.56 -19.18 2.35
C LEU A 24 -7.42 -18.15 2.27
N TYR A 25 -7.02 -17.76 1.05
CA TYR A 25 -6.03 -16.70 0.87
C TYR A 25 -6.55 -15.34 1.36
N GLU A 26 -7.76 -14.94 0.94
CA GLU A 26 -8.40 -13.70 1.39
C GLU A 26 -8.58 -13.69 2.92
N TRP A 27 -9.00 -14.82 3.51
CA TRP A 27 -9.13 -14.95 4.95
C TRP A 27 -7.80 -14.80 5.69
N ARG A 28 -6.71 -15.37 5.16
CA ARG A 28 -5.36 -15.21 5.73
C ARG A 28 -4.89 -13.76 5.67
N THR A 29 -5.02 -13.13 4.50
CA THR A 29 -4.64 -11.72 4.31
C THR A 29 -5.45 -10.81 5.25
N SER A 30 -6.74 -11.11 5.45
CA SER A 30 -7.57 -10.38 6.41
C SER A 30 -7.10 -10.54 7.86
N GLN A 31 -6.59 -11.71 8.25
CA GLN A 31 -6.00 -11.94 9.57
C GLN A 31 -4.70 -11.15 9.74
N GLU A 32 -3.84 -11.15 8.71
CA GLU A 32 -2.55 -10.42 8.72
C GLU A 32 -2.77 -8.90 8.80
N THR A 33 -3.77 -8.36 8.09
CA THR A 33 -4.11 -6.92 8.16
C THR A 33 -4.68 -6.53 9.52
N ALA A 34 -5.56 -7.37 10.09
CA ALA A 34 -6.12 -7.14 11.42
C ALA A 34 -5.04 -7.24 12.52
N ALA A 35 -4.11 -8.19 12.39
CA ALA A 35 -2.96 -8.32 13.27
C ALA A 35 -2.06 -7.08 13.21
N MET A 36 -1.80 -6.54 12.01
CA MET A 36 -1.04 -5.30 11.83
C MET A 36 -1.75 -4.10 12.47
N GLU A 37 -3.06 -3.94 12.25
CA GLU A 37 -3.84 -2.84 12.84
C GLU A 37 -3.83 -2.92 14.37
N GLN A 38 -4.00 -4.12 14.93
CA GLN A 38 -3.88 -4.36 16.37
C GLN A 38 -2.47 -4.01 16.88
N ALA A 39 -1.43 -4.39 16.15
CA ALA A 39 -0.04 -4.07 16.48
C ALA A 39 0.21 -2.55 16.51
N LEU A 40 -0.29 -1.83 15.50
CA LEU A 40 -0.16 -0.37 15.43
C LEU A 40 -0.85 0.30 16.62
N LYS A 41 -2.05 -0.16 16.98
CA LYS A 41 -2.76 0.34 18.16
C LYS A 41 -1.98 0.10 19.46
N MET A 42 -1.38 -1.08 19.63
CA MET A 42 -0.55 -1.37 20.80
C MET A 42 0.71 -0.49 20.86
N ILE A 43 1.32 -0.16 19.72
CA ILE A 43 2.45 0.77 19.66
C ILE A 43 2.02 2.19 20.06
N GLU A 44 0.86 2.64 19.59
CA GLU A 44 0.28 3.94 19.96
C GLU A 44 -0.04 4.02 21.46
N GLU A 45 -0.54 2.93 22.05
CA GLU A 45 -0.80 2.80 23.50
C GLU A 45 0.47 2.52 24.33
N ASN A 46 1.65 2.45 23.69
CA ASN A 46 2.95 2.17 24.28
C ASN A 46 3.03 0.81 25.02
N GLU A 47 2.27 -0.18 24.55
CA GLU A 47 2.21 -1.57 25.03
C GLU A 47 3.00 -2.53 24.12
N SER A 48 4.19 -2.13 23.65
CA SER A 48 4.96 -2.85 22.62
C SER A 48 5.47 -4.24 23.05
N ASP A 49 5.59 -4.51 24.36
CA ASP A 49 6.05 -5.80 24.89
C ASP A 49 5.13 -6.97 24.50
N ALA A 50 3.87 -6.69 24.13
CA ALA A 50 2.89 -7.68 23.73
C ALA A 50 2.90 -7.99 22.21
N LEU A 51 3.68 -7.30 21.38
CA LEU A 51 3.67 -7.49 19.91
C LEU A 51 4.01 -8.93 19.50
N SER A 52 4.95 -9.56 20.21
CA SER A 52 5.36 -10.95 19.98
C SER A 52 4.24 -11.98 20.21
N SER A 53 3.16 -11.58 20.89
CA SER A 53 2.00 -12.43 21.16
C SER A 53 0.89 -12.33 20.11
N ILE A 54 0.98 -11.39 19.16
CA ILE A 54 -0.03 -11.20 18.13
C ILE A 54 0.08 -12.33 17.10
N PRO A 55 -0.93 -13.19 16.96
CA PRO A 55 -0.91 -14.24 15.97
C PRO A 55 -0.94 -13.63 14.56
N HIS A 56 -0.20 -14.23 13.62
CA HIS A 56 -0.17 -13.82 12.22
C HIS A 56 0.43 -12.43 11.94
N LEU A 57 1.12 -11.81 12.91
CA LEU A 57 1.90 -10.62 12.64
C LEU A 57 3.12 -10.98 11.78
N THR A 58 3.18 -10.43 10.56
CA THR A 58 4.27 -10.66 9.59
C THR A 58 5.22 -9.48 9.46
N VAL A 59 4.89 -8.34 10.07
CA VAL A 59 5.62 -7.08 10.00
C VAL A 59 6.49 -6.93 11.26
N SER A 60 7.72 -6.43 11.10
CA SER A 60 8.62 -6.21 12.24
C SER A 60 8.18 -5.00 13.08
N GLU A 61 8.57 -4.98 14.36
CA GLU A 61 8.32 -3.81 15.23
C GLU A 61 8.96 -2.54 14.68
N GLU A 62 10.16 -2.64 14.11
CA GLU A 62 10.85 -1.53 13.46
C GLU A 62 10.02 -0.94 12.32
N ASP A 63 9.51 -1.81 11.43
CA ASP A 63 8.68 -1.37 10.30
C ASP A 63 7.34 -0.77 10.76
N LEU A 64 6.75 -1.30 11.84
CA LEU A 64 5.49 -0.79 12.41
C LEU A 64 5.65 0.62 13.01
N ARG A 65 6.82 0.91 13.60
CA ARG A 65 7.12 2.25 14.15
C ARG A 65 7.28 3.32 13.07
N ASP A 66 7.56 2.91 11.83
CA ASP A 66 7.73 3.80 10.67
C ASP A 66 6.58 3.68 9.64
N VAL A 67 5.44 3.14 10.06
CA VAL A 67 4.25 3.09 9.19
C VAL A 67 3.73 4.51 8.93
N MET A 68 3.24 4.73 7.71
CA MET A 68 2.51 5.95 7.36
C MET A 68 1.07 5.63 6.98
N GLU A 69 0.28 6.67 6.76
CA GLU A 69 -1.08 6.58 6.26
C GLU A 69 -1.25 7.48 5.05
N LEU A 70 -1.77 6.92 3.96
CA LEU A 70 -2.02 7.64 2.72
C LEU A 70 -3.53 7.79 2.53
N GLU A 71 -3.97 9.02 2.30
CA GLU A 71 -5.35 9.37 2.02
C GLU A 71 -5.51 9.95 0.61
N ILE A 72 -6.50 9.44 -0.14
CA ILE A 72 -6.94 9.97 -1.44
C ILE A 72 -8.47 10.08 -1.46
N PRO A 73 -9.03 11.26 -1.12
CA PRO A 73 -10.47 11.42 -0.91
C PRO A 73 -11.36 11.04 -2.11
N SER A 74 -10.93 11.37 -3.33
CA SER A 74 -11.71 11.09 -4.56
C SER A 74 -12.00 9.60 -4.81
N ILE A 75 -11.27 8.69 -4.17
CA ILE A 75 -11.44 7.24 -4.30
C ILE A 75 -11.66 6.55 -2.93
N ASP A 76 -11.99 7.32 -1.89
CA ASP A 76 -12.20 6.83 -0.52
C ASP A 76 -11.05 5.94 0.00
N LEU A 77 -9.82 6.26 -0.42
CA LEU A 77 -8.64 5.48 -0.03
C LEU A 77 -8.08 6.03 1.27
N ASN A 78 -8.01 5.19 2.28
CA ASN A 78 -7.22 5.36 3.49
C ASN A 78 -6.49 4.03 3.75
N GLU A 79 -5.19 3.98 3.46
CA GLU A 79 -4.40 2.76 3.53
C GLU A 79 -3.04 3.03 4.19
N LYS A 80 -2.56 2.03 4.95
CA LYS A 80 -1.23 2.08 5.58
C LYS A 80 -0.13 1.90 4.55
N VAL A 81 1.00 2.57 4.76
CA VAL A 81 2.21 2.49 3.93
C VAL A 81 3.37 1.96 4.77
N LEU A 82 3.82 0.74 4.47
CA LEU A 82 4.97 0.12 5.12
C LEU A 82 6.30 0.61 4.53
N PRO A 83 7.37 0.70 5.33
CA PRO A 83 8.66 1.26 4.90
C PRO A 83 9.47 0.36 3.97
N VAL A 84 9.10 -0.92 3.86
CA VAL A 84 9.82 -1.88 3.01
C VAL A 84 8.86 -2.57 2.05
N THR A 85 9.21 -2.58 0.76
CA THR A 85 8.52 -3.38 -0.24
C THR A 85 9.01 -4.83 -0.22
N THR A 86 8.19 -5.72 0.33
CA THR A 86 8.31 -7.18 0.18
C THR A 86 7.04 -7.73 -0.46
N LYS A 87 7.07 -9.01 -0.89
CA LYS A 87 5.88 -9.64 -1.47
C LYS A 87 4.76 -9.76 -0.43
N GLU A 88 5.15 -10.01 0.81
CA GLU A 88 4.29 -10.14 1.98
C GLU A 88 3.65 -8.78 2.31
N ASN A 89 4.47 -7.73 2.46
CA ASN A 89 3.99 -6.38 2.79
C ASN A 89 3.04 -5.82 1.72
N LEU A 90 3.39 -5.96 0.44
CA LEU A 90 2.57 -5.48 -0.67
C LEU A 90 1.24 -6.24 -0.82
N GLY A 91 1.13 -7.41 -0.17
CA GLY A 91 -0.11 -8.19 -0.09
C GLY A 91 -1.11 -7.64 0.93
N ILE A 92 -0.66 -6.88 1.92
CA ILE A 92 -1.48 -6.42 3.05
C ILE A 92 -1.61 -4.89 3.13
N ALA A 93 -0.63 -4.13 2.62
CA ALA A 93 -0.55 -2.67 2.71
C ALA A 93 0.11 -2.06 1.47
N LEU A 94 0.11 -0.72 1.39
CA LEU A 94 0.97 0.01 0.46
C LEU A 94 2.42 -0.06 0.95
N THR A 95 3.40 0.16 0.08
CA THR A 95 4.82 0.06 0.45
C THR A 95 5.69 1.13 -0.18
N GLN A 96 6.71 1.55 0.53
CA GLN A 96 7.77 2.42 0.02
C GLN A 96 8.63 1.70 -1.04
N ILE A 97 8.83 2.31 -2.21
CA ILE A 97 9.62 1.70 -3.31
C ILE A 97 11.12 1.89 -3.08
N LYS A 98 11.55 3.11 -2.78
CA LYS A 98 12.95 3.43 -2.49
C LYS A 98 13.23 3.23 -0.99
N SER A 99 14.38 2.68 -0.66
CA SER A 99 14.87 2.64 0.72
C SER A 99 15.27 4.04 1.20
N HIS A 100 15.05 4.32 2.48
CA HIS A 100 15.47 5.57 3.15
C HIS A 100 14.94 6.86 2.51
N GLN A 101 13.79 6.81 1.84
CA GLN A 101 13.13 8.03 1.38
C GLN A 101 12.44 8.72 2.56
N MET A 102 12.52 10.04 2.59
CA MET A 102 11.87 10.87 3.62
C MET A 102 10.61 11.51 3.03
N PRO A 103 9.44 11.42 3.70
CA PRO A 103 8.25 12.13 3.27
C PRO A 103 8.52 13.62 3.11
N GLY A 104 8.05 14.20 2.01
CA GLY A 104 8.19 15.63 1.75
C GLY A 104 9.55 16.06 1.18
N GLU A 105 10.49 15.13 0.98
CA GLU A 105 11.79 15.37 0.34
C GLU A 105 11.93 14.58 -0.98
N GLY A 106 12.42 15.25 -2.02
CA GLY A 106 12.64 14.60 -3.31
C GLY A 106 11.37 13.95 -3.86
N ASN A 107 11.50 12.81 -4.53
CA ASN A 107 10.39 12.05 -5.07
C ASN A 107 10.06 10.87 -4.15
N PHE A 108 9.05 11.04 -3.29
CA PHE A 108 8.56 9.98 -2.43
C PHE A 108 7.75 8.99 -3.25
N THR A 109 8.09 7.70 -3.18
CA THR A 109 7.59 6.68 -4.11
C THR A 109 6.88 5.55 -3.37
N ILE A 110 5.62 5.31 -3.71
CA ILE A 110 4.77 4.32 -3.06
C ILE A 110 4.25 3.33 -4.12
N ALA A 111 4.34 2.04 -3.81
CA ALA A 111 3.72 0.97 -4.57
C ALA A 111 2.48 0.44 -3.86
N GLY A 112 1.52 -0.02 -4.64
CA GLY A 112 0.34 -0.72 -4.14
C GLY A 112 -0.15 -1.73 -5.16
N HIS A 113 -0.66 -2.86 -4.67
CA HIS A 113 -1.21 -3.88 -5.56
C HIS A 113 -2.47 -3.39 -6.26
N ARG A 114 -2.66 -3.82 -7.52
CA ARG A 114 -3.92 -3.64 -8.25
C ARG A 114 -4.73 -4.92 -8.19
N GLY A 115 -5.53 -5.05 -7.13
CA GLY A 115 -6.38 -6.23 -6.94
C GLY A 115 -7.51 -6.33 -7.96
N TYR A 116 -7.97 -7.55 -8.23
CA TYR A 116 -9.14 -7.83 -9.09
C TYR A 116 -10.48 -7.70 -8.36
N ARG A 117 -10.50 -7.76 -7.03
CA ARG A 117 -11.70 -7.70 -6.17
C ARG A 117 -11.51 -6.73 -5.01
N GLY A 118 -12.61 -6.21 -4.47
CA GLY A 118 -12.63 -5.20 -3.39
C GLY A 118 -12.17 -3.83 -3.86
N ASP A 119 -11.98 -2.88 -2.94
CA ASP A 119 -11.52 -1.50 -3.22
C ASP A 119 -10.22 -1.15 -2.49
N ARG A 120 -9.46 -2.17 -2.10
CA ARG A 120 -8.24 -2.04 -1.31
C ARG A 120 -7.04 -1.60 -2.16
N LEU A 121 -6.06 -1.01 -1.49
CA LEU A 121 -4.76 -0.60 -2.05
C LEU A 121 -4.96 0.28 -3.30
N PHE A 122 -4.12 0.14 -4.33
CA PHE A 122 -4.16 0.99 -5.52
C PHE A 122 -5.05 0.48 -6.64
N ARG A 123 -6.13 -0.24 -6.31
CA ARG A 123 -7.10 -0.69 -7.32
C ARG A 123 -7.68 0.46 -8.13
N GLN A 124 -8.20 1.48 -7.42
CA GLN A 124 -8.87 2.64 -7.99
C GLN A 124 -7.91 3.80 -8.28
N LEU A 125 -6.60 3.62 -8.13
CA LEU A 125 -5.60 4.66 -8.40
C LEU A 125 -5.76 5.34 -9.78
N PRO A 126 -6.17 4.64 -10.87
CA PRO A 126 -6.42 5.29 -12.16
C PRO A 126 -7.63 6.21 -12.24
N GLU A 127 -8.52 6.17 -11.26
CA GLU A 127 -9.73 7.00 -11.18
C GLU A 127 -9.45 8.37 -10.56
N VAL A 128 -8.28 8.54 -9.95
CA VAL A 128 -7.87 9.79 -9.30
C VAL A 128 -7.68 10.91 -10.32
N PRO A 129 -8.41 12.03 -10.20
CA PRO A 129 -8.35 13.11 -11.17
C PRO A 129 -7.12 13.99 -10.98
N LYS A 130 -6.69 14.65 -12.07
CA LYS A 130 -5.70 15.72 -11.99
C LYS A 130 -6.24 16.87 -11.12
N GLY A 131 -5.40 17.38 -10.24
CA GLY A 131 -5.73 18.45 -9.30
C GLY A 131 -6.21 17.94 -7.95
N GLU A 132 -6.41 16.63 -7.79
CA GLU A 132 -6.76 16.01 -6.52
C GLU A 132 -5.69 16.24 -5.46
N LYS A 133 -6.13 16.41 -4.20
CA LYS A 133 -5.25 16.46 -3.04
C LYS A 133 -5.00 15.04 -2.53
N VAL A 134 -3.74 14.69 -2.32
CA VAL A 134 -3.30 13.46 -1.66
C VAL A 134 -2.60 13.86 -0.38
N VAL A 135 -2.92 13.18 0.71
CA VAL A 135 -2.38 13.47 2.04
C VAL A 135 -1.61 12.24 2.52
N LEU A 136 -0.39 12.45 2.99
CA LEU A 136 0.43 11.43 3.61
C LEU A 136 0.69 11.85 5.06
N HIS A 137 0.31 11.01 6.01
CA HIS A 137 0.56 11.21 7.43
C HIS A 137 1.73 10.34 7.88
N HIS A 138 2.68 10.96 8.57
CA HIS A 138 3.81 10.24 9.17
C HIS A 138 4.06 10.84 10.55
N GLN A 139 3.88 10.02 11.59
CA GLN A 139 3.97 10.47 12.98
C GLN A 139 3.06 11.69 13.22
N ALA A 140 3.60 12.81 13.73
CA ALA A 140 2.84 14.04 13.98
C ALA A 140 2.77 14.97 12.75
N GLU A 141 3.38 14.60 11.64
CA GLU A 141 3.53 15.45 10.45
C GLU A 141 2.56 15.06 9.33
N THR A 142 2.14 16.05 8.55
CA THR A 142 1.22 15.87 7.42
C THR A 142 1.80 16.48 6.15
N TYR A 143 1.85 15.68 5.09
CA TYR A 143 2.41 16.05 3.80
C TYR A 143 1.31 16.06 2.73
N GLU A 144 0.97 17.24 2.24
CA GLU A 144 -0.03 17.40 1.20
C GLU A 144 0.60 17.55 -0.19
N TYR A 145 0.07 16.79 -1.15
CA TYR A 145 0.46 16.80 -2.55
C TYR A 145 -0.76 17.06 -3.43
N LYS A 146 -0.54 17.72 -4.56
CA LYS A 146 -1.55 17.90 -5.61
C LYS A 146 -1.19 17.08 -6.83
N ILE A 147 -2.10 16.23 -7.31
CA ILE A 147 -1.88 15.41 -8.51
C ILE A 147 -1.75 16.32 -9.74
N VAL A 148 -0.65 16.16 -10.48
CA VAL A 148 -0.34 16.98 -11.67
C VAL A 148 -0.37 16.19 -12.97
N SER A 149 -0.11 14.89 -12.92
CA SER A 149 -0.07 14.04 -14.11
C SER A 149 -0.28 12.56 -13.77
N SER A 150 -0.73 11.81 -14.77
CA SER A 150 -0.76 10.35 -14.76
C SER A 150 -0.14 9.79 -16.03
N ALA A 151 0.39 8.57 -15.96
CA ALA A 151 0.96 7.88 -17.12
C ALA A 151 0.83 6.36 -16.98
N THR A 152 0.81 5.65 -18.12
CA THR A 152 1.03 4.20 -18.17
C THR A 152 2.40 3.95 -18.79
N ILE A 153 3.28 3.28 -18.06
CA ILE A 153 4.69 3.07 -18.40
C ILE A 153 5.02 1.57 -18.49
N GLU A 154 6.16 1.26 -19.08
CA GLU A 154 6.72 -0.09 -19.02
C GLU A 154 7.28 -0.38 -17.62
N PRO A 155 7.22 -1.64 -17.13
CA PRO A 155 7.77 -1.99 -15.82
C PRO A 155 9.27 -1.70 -15.65
N THR A 156 10.00 -1.58 -16.75
CA THR A 156 11.43 -1.26 -16.80
C THR A 156 11.73 0.24 -16.74
N ASP A 157 10.72 1.10 -16.84
CA ASP A 157 10.88 2.56 -16.79
C ASP A 157 11.05 3.06 -15.35
N VAL A 158 12.28 2.90 -14.84
CA VAL A 158 12.66 3.33 -13.49
C VAL A 158 12.91 4.84 -13.38
N ASP A 159 12.90 5.57 -14.49
CA ASP A 159 13.15 7.02 -14.51
C ASP A 159 12.05 7.81 -13.78
N VAL A 160 10.88 7.20 -13.59
CA VAL A 160 9.77 7.79 -12.85
C VAL A 160 10.07 7.93 -11.35
N LEU A 161 11.01 7.16 -10.81
CA LEU A 161 11.41 7.11 -9.39
C LEU A 161 12.49 8.13 -9.03
N LYS A 162 13.17 8.70 -10.03
CA LYS A 162 14.30 9.61 -9.82
C LYS A 162 13.84 10.93 -9.20
N ASP A 163 14.70 11.50 -8.37
CA ASP A 163 14.54 12.83 -7.79
C ASP A 163 14.90 13.90 -8.83
N ARG A 164 14.08 14.95 -8.92
CA ARG A 164 14.21 16.01 -9.95
C ARG A 164 14.30 17.41 -9.37
N GLY A 165 14.82 17.53 -8.14
CA GLY A 165 14.96 18.80 -7.43
C GLY A 165 13.62 19.43 -7.01
N LYS A 166 12.57 18.60 -6.91
CA LYS A 166 11.24 18.98 -6.43
C LYS A 166 10.76 17.95 -5.42
N ASN A 167 9.91 18.39 -4.51
CA ASN A 167 9.22 17.53 -3.58
C ASN A 167 7.96 16.98 -4.26
N GLU A 168 8.07 15.73 -4.72
CA GLU A 168 7.10 14.99 -5.52
C GLU A 168 6.61 13.75 -4.76
N LEU A 169 5.41 13.30 -5.12
CA LEU A 169 4.86 12.01 -4.71
C LEU A 169 4.58 11.20 -5.97
N THR A 170 5.11 9.99 -6.07
CA THR A 170 4.87 9.06 -7.17
C THR A 170 4.17 7.81 -6.62
N LEU A 171 2.93 7.58 -7.06
CA LEU A 171 2.13 6.41 -6.68
C LEU A 171 2.08 5.44 -7.86
N ILE A 172 2.43 4.17 -7.65
CA ILE A 172 2.60 3.18 -8.71
C ILE A 172 1.80 1.92 -8.44
N THR A 173 1.10 1.45 -9.46
CA THR A 173 0.42 0.15 -9.44
C THR A 173 0.54 -0.59 -10.76
N CYS A 174 0.22 -1.88 -10.79
CA CYS A 174 0.15 -2.65 -12.04
C CYS A 174 -1.06 -2.24 -12.89
N THR A 175 -1.05 -2.49 -14.19
CA THR A 175 -2.30 -2.54 -14.98
C THR A 175 -3.09 -3.81 -14.67
N LEU A 176 -4.37 -3.87 -15.05
CA LEU A 176 -5.22 -5.04 -14.79
C LEU A 176 -4.66 -6.32 -15.43
N ASP A 177 -4.00 -6.23 -16.57
CA ASP A 177 -3.33 -7.37 -17.23
C ASP A 177 -1.94 -7.68 -16.63
N GLY A 178 -1.46 -6.88 -15.67
CA GLY A 178 -0.16 -6.99 -15.03
C GLY A 178 1.05 -6.58 -15.90
N GLN A 179 0.83 -6.22 -17.16
CA GLN A 179 1.91 -6.04 -18.14
C GLN A 179 2.62 -4.68 -18.01
N LYS A 180 1.89 -3.65 -17.60
CA LYS A 180 2.38 -2.28 -17.48
C LYS A 180 2.25 -1.75 -16.06
N ARG A 181 2.70 -0.53 -15.85
CA ARG A 181 2.50 0.20 -14.59
C ARG A 181 1.71 1.46 -14.84
N PHE A 182 0.72 1.71 -13.99
CA PHE A 182 0.06 3.00 -13.92
C PHE A 182 0.72 3.84 -12.83
N VAL A 183 0.98 5.10 -13.15
CA VAL A 183 1.70 6.04 -12.29
C VAL A 183 0.88 7.32 -12.14
N LEU A 184 0.70 7.76 -10.90
CA LEU A 184 0.31 9.13 -10.59
C LEU A 184 1.52 9.90 -10.06
N LYS A 185 1.61 11.17 -10.45
CA LYS A 185 2.56 12.12 -9.88
C LYS A 185 1.84 13.30 -9.25
N GLY A 186 2.23 13.60 -8.01
CA GLY A 186 1.84 14.79 -7.28
C GLY A 186 3.03 15.68 -6.96
N ILE A 187 2.77 16.96 -6.75
CA ILE A 187 3.75 17.95 -6.27
C ILE A 187 3.29 18.45 -4.91
N ARG A 188 4.21 18.59 -3.96
CA ARG A 188 3.93 19.10 -2.60
C ARG A 188 3.34 20.51 -2.66
N ILE A 189 2.28 20.76 -1.88
CA ILE A 189 1.58 22.07 -1.87
C ILE A 189 1.77 22.89 -0.58
N ASN A 190 2.09 22.26 0.55
CA ASN A 190 2.37 22.96 1.81
C ASN A 190 3.79 22.62 2.29
N ALA A 191 4.71 23.57 2.16
CA ALA A 191 6.10 23.44 2.63
C ALA A 191 6.39 24.29 3.88
N SER A 192 5.39 24.85 4.54
CA SER A 192 5.61 25.91 5.53
C SER A 192 4.68 25.83 6.74
N GLN A 193 5.12 25.06 7.74
CA GLN A 193 5.06 25.38 9.18
C GLN A 193 6.10 24.45 9.86
N GLY A 194 7.25 24.97 10.29
CA GLY A 194 8.26 24.15 10.99
C GLY A 194 9.65 24.78 11.11
N GLU A 195 9.96 25.78 10.29
CA GLU A 195 11.24 26.50 10.37
C GLU A 195 10.96 27.96 10.67
N GLN A 196 10.82 28.29 11.96
CA GLN A 196 11.14 29.66 12.39
C GLN A 196 12.67 29.78 12.38
N PRO A 197 13.26 30.71 11.61
CA PRO A 197 14.63 31.09 11.83
C PRO A 197 14.71 31.66 13.24
N SER A 198 15.51 31.03 14.09
CA SER A 198 15.99 31.65 15.31
C SER A 198 16.90 32.80 14.89
N ASP A 199 16.35 34.01 14.84
CA ASP A 199 17.14 35.23 14.69
C ASP A 199 18.15 35.30 15.86
N VAL A 200 19.42 35.31 15.50
CA VAL A 200 20.56 35.73 16.34
C VAL A 200 20.87 37.18 16.02
#